data_AF-A0A7C5Y8H1-F1
#
_entry.id   AF-A0A7C5Y8H1-F1
#
_cell.length_a   1.000
_cell.length_b   1.000
_cell.length_c   1.000
_cell.angle_alpha   90.00
_cell.angle_beta   90.00
_cell.angle_gamma   90.00
#
_symmetry.space_group_name_H-M   'P 1'
#
loop_
_entity.id
_entity.type
_entity.pdbx_description
1 polymer ?
#
loop_
_entity_poly.entity_id
_entity_poly.type
_entity_poly.pdbx_seq_one_letter_code
_entity_poly.pdbx_strand_id
1 'polypeptide(L)' 'MPRIVVNKNYCKGCEICVEICPKKVFEMSKEFSERGYHTPIPVRIKDCILCHQCELYCPDQAITVLEDDYVEG' A
#
# COMPACT_ATOMS: atom_id res chain seq x y z
N MET A 1 -0.56 -1.91 15.46
CA MET A 1 0.44 -1.28 14.58
C MET A 1 -0.26 -1.00 13.25
N PRO A 2 0.19 -0.04 12.42
CA PRO A 2 -0.38 0.11 11.09
C PRO A 2 -0.08 -1.14 10.24
N ARG A 3 -1.06 -1.62 9.50
CA ARG A 3 -0.88 -2.68 8.50
C ARG A 3 -1.39 -2.17 7.15
N ILE A 4 -0.62 -2.43 6.10
CA ILE A 4 -1.00 -2.09 4.72
C ILE A 4 -0.99 -3.37 3.90
N VAL A 5 -2.10 -3.65 3.22
CA VAL A 5 -2.25 -4.79 2.30
C VAL A 5 -2.31 -4.25 0.88
N VAL A 6 -1.46 -4.78 0.00
CA VAL A 6 -1.48 -4.47 -1.43
C VAL A 6 -1.98 -5.70 -2.19
N ASN A 7 -3.16 -5.60 -2.80
CA ASN A 7 -3.71 -6.66 -3.63
C ASN A 7 -3.04 -6.64 -5.01
N LYS A 8 -2.07 -7.56 -5.20
CA LYS A 8 -1.30 -7.70 -6.44
C LYS A 8 -2.14 -8.06 -7.67
N ASN A 9 -3.35 -8.57 -7.47
CA ASN A 9 -4.28 -8.87 -8.57
C ASN A 9 -4.96 -7.61 -9.11
N TYR A 10 -5.05 -6.53 -8.34
CA TYR A 10 -5.64 -5.27 -8.78
C TYR A 10 -4.58 -4.21 -9.09
N CYS A 11 -3.47 -4.19 -8.35
CA CYS A 11 -2.42 -3.20 -8.52
C CYS A 11 -1.77 -3.28 -9.91
N LYS A 12 -1.70 -2.14 -10.61
CA LYS A 12 -1.06 -1.98 -11.92
C LYS A 12 0.31 -1.28 -11.87
N GLY A 13 0.87 -1.08 -10.68
CA GLY A 13 2.21 -0.48 -10.52
C GLY A 13 2.31 0.99 -10.93
N CYS A 14 1.24 1.78 -10.80
CA CYS A 14 1.20 3.18 -11.25
C CYS A 14 1.95 4.19 -10.36
N GLU A 15 2.57 3.74 -9.26
CA GLU A 15 3.40 4.54 -8.35
C GLU A 15 2.71 5.70 -7.58
N ILE A 16 1.43 5.98 -7.83
CA ILE A 16 0.66 7.04 -7.14
C ILE A 16 0.81 6.97 -5.60
N CYS A 17 0.73 5.77 -5.03
CA CYS A 17 0.88 5.55 -3.59
C CYS A 17 2.28 5.95 -3.05
N VAL A 18 3.34 5.79 -3.85
CA VAL A 18 4.71 6.17 -3.52
C VAL A 18 4.85 7.69 -3.50
N GLU A 19 4.26 8.35 -4.50
CA GLU A 19 4.29 9.80 -4.64
C GLU A 19 3.49 10.49 -3.52
N ILE A 20 2.24 10.08 -3.34
CA ILE A 20 1.29 10.75 -2.45
C ILE A 20 1.61 10.52 -0.97
N CYS A 21 2.25 9.40 -0.61
CA CYS A 21 2.50 9.08 0.79
C CYS A 21 3.43 10.15 1.44
N PRO A 22 2.92 10.93 2.42
CA PRO A 22 3.72 12.01 3.03
C PRO A 22 4.88 11.47 3.87
N LYS A 23 4.79 10.20 4.28
CA LYS A 23 5.79 9.50 5.11
C LYS A 23 6.73 8.61 4.28
N LYS A 24 6.55 8.58 2.95
CA LYS A 24 7.36 7.78 2.01
C LYS A 24 7.49 6.32 2.47
N VAL A 25 6.33 5.71 2.77
CA VAL A 25 6.24 4.35 3.30
C VAL A 25 6.59 3.28 2.27
N PHE A 26 6.37 3.57 0.99
CA PHE A 26 6.43 2.59 -0.10
C PHE A 26 7.73 2.68 -0.90
N GLU A 27 8.20 1.51 -1.36
CA GLU A 27 9.15 1.33 -2.46
C GLU A 27 8.52 0.40 -3.51
N MET A 28 8.96 0.49 -4.77
CA MET A 28 8.51 -0.45 -5.80
C MET A 28 9.27 -1.77 -5.71
N SER A 29 8.53 -2.88 -5.71
CA SER A 29 9.10 -4.23 -5.77
C SER A 29 10.01 -4.40 -6.99
N LYS A 30 11.16 -5.07 -6.81
CA LYS A 30 12.00 -5.52 -7.94
C LYS A 30 11.44 -6.75 -8.64
N GLU A 31 10.51 -7.45 -8.00
CA GLU A 31 9.83 -8.63 -8.54
C GLU A 31 8.55 -8.21 -9.26
N PHE A 32 8.18 -8.99 -10.27
CA PHE A 32 6.89 -8.88 -10.95
C PHE A 32 5.80 -9.64 -10.20
N SER A 33 4.59 -9.08 -10.16
CA SER A 33 3.38 -9.85 -9.84
C SER A 33 3.06 -10.85 -10.96
N GLU A 34 2.13 -11.78 -10.70
CA GLU A 34 1.63 -12.71 -11.72
C GLU A 34 1.04 -12.00 -12.95
N ARG A 35 0.63 -10.74 -12.79
CA ARG A 35 0.10 -9.88 -13.87
C ARG A 35 1.18 -9.06 -14.58
N GLY A 36 2.45 -9.22 -14.22
CA GLY A 36 3.58 -8.54 -14.87
C GLY A 36 3.85 -7.12 -14.40
N TYR A 37 3.37 -6.72 -13.21
CA TYR A 37 3.60 -5.38 -12.66
C TYR A 37 4.58 -5.43 -11.48
N HIS A 38 5.47 -4.43 -11.40
CA HIS A 38 6.12 -4.10 -10.13
C HIS A 38 5.07 -3.47 -9.21
N THR A 39 4.86 -4.06 -8.04
CA THR A 39 3.86 -3.59 -7.06
C THR A 39 4.55 -2.91 -5.88
N PRO A 40 3.91 -1.92 -5.24
CA PRO A 40 4.51 -1.22 -4.10
C PRO A 40 4.60 -2.13 -2.87
N ILE A 41 5.67 -1.98 -2.08
CA ILE A 41 5.92 -2.67 -0.82
C ILE A 41 6.05 -1.61 0.30
N PRO A 42 5.30 -1.71 1.41
CA PRO A 42 5.37 -0.76 2.52
C PRO A 42 6.60 -1.02 3.41
N VAL A 43 7.80 -0.74 2.89
CA VAL A 43 9.10 -0.99 3.55
C VAL A 43 9.29 -0.20 4.85
N ARG A 44 8.58 0.93 5.02
CA ARG A 44 8.64 1.79 6.22
C ARG A 44 7.31 1.84 6.96
N ILE A 45 6.66 0.70 7.14
CA ILE A 45 5.32 0.62 7.76
C ILE A 45 5.22 1.29 9.13
N LYS A 46 6.30 1.29 9.93
CA LYS A 46 6.35 1.95 11.24
C LYS A 46 6.21 3.48 11.17
N ASP A 47 6.48 4.08 10.01
CA ASP A 47 6.33 5.51 9.77
C ASP A 47 4.91 5.87 9.28
N CYS A 48 4.06 4.88 8.98
CA CYS A 48 2.69 5.11 8.55
C CYS A 48 1.88 5.79 9.65
N ILE A 49 1.21 6.88 9.29
CA ILE A 49 0.38 7.70 10.20
C ILE A 49 -1.13 7.49 9.97
N LEU A 50 -1.51 6.39 9.29
CA LEU A 50 -2.92 6.04 9.03
C LEU A 50 -3.72 7.17 8.34
N CYS A 51 -3.09 7.88 7.40
CA CYS A 51 -3.76 8.98 6.69
C CYS A 51 -4.67 8.53 5.53
N HIS A 52 -4.70 7.24 5.20
CA HIS A 52 -5.50 6.63 4.13
C HIS A 52 -5.32 7.19 2.70
N GLN A 53 -4.37 8.11 2.44
CA GLN A 53 -4.19 8.69 1.11
C GLN A 53 -3.83 7.64 0.04
N CYS A 54 -2.95 6.69 0.37
CA CYS A 54 -2.58 5.63 -0.58
C CYS A 54 -3.76 4.72 -0.96
N GLU A 55 -4.74 4.55 -0.08
CA GLU A 55 -5.98 3.81 -0.32
C GLU A 55 -6.97 4.67 -1.12
N LEU A 56 -7.20 5.92 -0.71
CA LEU A 56 -8.11 6.86 -1.37
C LEU A 56 -7.72 7.18 -2.82
N TYR A 57 -6.42 7.38 -3.08
CA TYR A 57 -5.92 7.76 -4.39
C TYR A 57 -5.56 6.57 -5.28
N CYS A 58 -5.70 5.32 -4.80
CA CYS A 58 -5.47 4.17 -5.65
C CYS A 58 -6.63 4.01 -6.65
N PRO A 59 -6.40 4.21 -7.97
CA PRO A 59 -7.48 4.17 -8.96
C PRO A 59 -8.08 2.77 -9.13
N ASP A 60 -7.32 1.73 -8.77
CA ASP A 60 -7.72 0.33 -8.86
C ASP A 60 -8.17 -0.26 -7.51
N GLN A 61 -8.26 0.56 -6.46
CA GLN A 61 -8.62 0.13 -5.09
C GLN A 61 -7.79 -1.07 -4.59
N ALA A 62 -6.51 -1.09 -4.94
CA ALA A 62 -5.62 -2.20 -4.69
C ALA A 62 -4.91 -2.12 -3.33
N ILE A 63 -5.15 -1.09 -2.52
CA ILE A 63 -4.47 -0.85 -1.25
C ILE A 63 -5.50 -0.74 -0.13
N THR A 64 -5.28 -1.45 0.97
CA THR A 64 -6.09 -1.36 2.19
C THR A 64 -5.20 -0.99 3.37
N VAL A 65 -5.59 0.01 4.15
CA VAL A 65 -4.91 0.46 5.37
C VAL A 65 -5.71 0.00 6.59
N LEU A 66 -5.07 -0.71 7.52
CA LEU A 66 -5.68 -1.29 8.71
C LEU A 66 -4.99 -0.80 9.99
N GLU A 67 -5.77 -0.67 11.06
CA GLU A 67 -5.31 -0.47 12.43
C GLU A 67 -5.36 -1.83 13.15
N ASP A 68 -4.25 -2.33 13.72
CA ASP A 68 -4.26 -3.65 14.39
C ASP A 68 -5.06 -3.69 15.71
N ASP A 69 -5.87 -2.68 16.05
CA ASP A 69 -6.60 -2.63 17.32
C ASP A 69 -8.01 -3.27 17.24
N TYR A 70 -8.34 -3.95 16.15
CA TYR A 70 -9.56 -4.75 16.05
C TYR A 70 -9.36 -6.14 16.67
N VAL A 71 -9.59 -6.22 17.99
CA VAL A 71 -9.97 -7.48 18.64
C VAL A 71 -11.38 -7.79 18.16
N GLU A 72 -11.57 -8.90 17.43
CA GLU A 72 -12.91 -9.47 17.23
C GLU A 72 -13.55 -9.65 18.61
N GLY A 73 -14.57 -8.84 18.90
CA GLY A 73 -15.48 -9.07 20.01
C GLY A 73 -16.56 -10.07 19.61
#